data_AF-A0A412DH33-F1
#
_entry.id   AF-A0A412DH33-F1
#
_cell.length_a   1.000
_cell.length_b   1.000
_cell.length_c   1.000
_cell.angle_alpha   90.00
_cell.angle_beta   90.00
_cell.angle_gamma   90.00
#
_symmetry.space_group_name_H-M   'P 1'
#
loop_
_entity.id
_entity.type
_entity.pdbx_description
1 polymer ?
#
loop_
_entity_poly.entity_id
_entity_poly.type
_entity_poly.pdbx_seq_one_letter_code
_entity_poly.pdbx_strand_id
1 'polypeptide(L)'
;MIDYSMLTKEGYFVTESNSVSFDYEAIGSIYAVEVGGWVSKDGRPEPTDLKEKYYINSNHKQVYQTPSLQKAYRNLANKLKSVGANGLINLKVNFTTDSSIGNPQKIVITGMAIKK
;
A
#
# COMPACT_ATOMS: atom_id res chain seq x y z
N MET A 1 -2.61 -16.62 -5.84
CA MET A 1 -1.52 -15.89 -6.53
C MET A 1 -1.86 -14.41 -6.48
N ILE A 2 -0.92 -13.56 -6.09
CA ILE A 2 -1.15 -12.11 -5.97
C ILE A 2 -0.88 -11.47 -7.34
N ASP A 3 -1.78 -10.58 -7.78
CA ASP A 3 -1.63 -9.86 -9.05
C ASP A 3 -0.80 -8.58 -8.84
N TYR A 4 0.33 -8.48 -9.54
CA TYR A 4 1.23 -7.32 -9.56
C TYR A 4 1.19 -6.59 -10.91
N SER A 5 0.25 -6.93 -11.79
CA SER A 5 0.15 -6.39 -13.15
C SER A 5 0.06 -4.87 -13.20
N MET A 6 -0.49 -4.24 -12.15
CA MET A 6 -0.52 -2.78 -12.02
C MET A 6 0.89 -2.19 -12.02
N LEU A 7 1.81 -2.76 -11.23
CA LEU A 7 3.18 -2.27 -11.11
C LEU A 7 3.97 -2.53 -12.39
N THR A 8 3.79 -3.70 -13.00
CA THR A 8 4.49 -4.04 -14.24
C THR A 8 4.01 -3.22 -15.43
N LYS A 9 2.71 -2.88 -15.49
CA LYS A 9 2.16 -1.94 -16.49
C LYS A 9 2.71 -0.52 -16.34
N GLU A 10 3.03 -0.10 -15.12
CA GLU A 10 3.71 1.18 -14.86
C GLU A 10 5.23 1.14 -15.13
N GLY A 11 5.76 -0.01 -15.59
CA GLY A 11 7.16 -0.17 -15.97
C GLY A 11 8.08 -0.66 -14.85
N TYR A 12 7.53 -1.00 -13.67
CA TYR A 12 8.33 -1.56 -12.58
C TYR A 12 8.60 -3.05 -12.79
N PHE A 13 9.86 -3.47 -12.60
CA PHE A 13 10.18 -4.88 -12.46
C PHE A 13 9.84 -5.33 -11.03
N VAL A 14 9.07 -6.40 -10.87
CA VAL A 14 8.65 -6.89 -9.55
C VAL A 14 8.79 -8.39 -9.47
N THR A 15 9.38 -8.89 -8.38
CA THR A 15 9.48 -10.32 -8.11
C THR A 15 9.51 -10.64 -6.61
N GLU A 16 8.92 -11.77 -6.25
CA GLU A 16 9.00 -12.36 -4.90
C GLU A 16 10.36 -13.05 -4.66
N SER A 17 11.10 -13.36 -5.74
CA SER A 17 12.41 -13.99 -5.66
C SER A 17 13.44 -13.09 -4.96
N ASN A 18 14.31 -13.70 -4.17
CA ASN A 18 15.40 -13.01 -3.48
C ASN A 18 16.55 -12.60 -4.42
N SER A 19 16.62 -13.19 -5.61
CA SER A 19 17.67 -12.91 -6.60
C SER A 19 17.10 -12.81 -8.02
N VAL A 20 17.86 -12.11 -8.87
CA VAL A 20 17.60 -11.91 -10.29
C VAL A 20 18.89 -12.15 -11.08
N SER A 21 18.75 -12.47 -12.37
CA SER A 21 19.88 -12.85 -13.24
C SER A 21 20.53 -11.69 -14.00
N PHE A 22 20.13 -10.46 -13.71
CA PHE A 22 20.66 -9.25 -14.34
C PHE A 22 21.32 -8.36 -13.29
N ASP A 23 22.26 -7.52 -13.73
CA ASP A 23 22.90 -6.54 -12.86
C ASP A 23 21.92 -5.43 -12.46
N TYR A 24 22.01 -4.97 -11.21
CA TYR A 24 21.20 -3.89 -10.68
C TYR A 24 21.94 -3.12 -9.59
N GLU A 25 21.56 -1.87 -9.40
CA GLU A 25 21.94 -1.05 -8.26
C GLU A 25 20.94 -1.25 -7.12
N ALA A 26 21.42 -1.61 -5.92
CA ALA A 26 20.59 -1.72 -4.73
C ALA A 26 20.38 -0.34 -4.10
N ILE A 27 19.14 0.15 -4.08
CA ILE A 27 18.82 1.47 -3.51
C ILE A 27 18.52 1.36 -2.01
N GLY A 28 17.74 0.34 -1.61
CA GLY A 28 17.43 0.12 -0.20
C GLY A 28 16.11 -0.62 0.03
N SER A 29 15.77 -0.84 1.30
CA SER A 29 14.51 -1.51 1.66
C SER A 29 13.32 -0.55 1.59
N ILE A 30 12.22 -1.01 1.00
CA ILE A 30 10.96 -0.27 0.95
C ILE A 30 9.95 -0.90 1.92
N TYR A 31 9.22 -0.02 2.59
CA TYR A 31 8.12 -0.37 3.46
C TYR A 31 6.89 0.47 3.07
N ALA A 32 5.85 -0.19 2.57
CA ALA A 32 4.58 0.42 2.20
C ALA A 32 3.44 -0.22 3.01
N VAL A 33 2.55 0.61 3.53
CA VAL A 33 1.44 0.18 4.39
C VAL A 33 0.16 0.79 3.87
N GLU A 34 -0.89 -0.03 3.81
CA GLU A 34 -2.26 0.40 3.63
C GLU A 34 -3.07 -0.11 4.82
N VAL A 35 -3.81 0.79 5.48
CA VAL A 35 -4.66 0.45 6.63
C VAL A 35 -6.11 0.75 6.25
N GLY A 36 -7.01 -0.16 6.61
CA GLY A 36 -8.45 0.07 6.54
C GLY A 36 -8.88 1.06 7.62
N GLY A 37 -10.01 1.73 7.40
CA GLY A 37 -10.47 2.76 8.29
C GLY A 37 -11.95 3.08 8.12
N TRP A 38 -12.49 3.79 9.08
CA TRP A 38 -13.84 4.33 9.01
C TRP A 38 -13.85 5.55 8.10
N VAL A 39 -14.65 5.50 7.04
CA VAL A 39 -14.83 6.60 6.10
C VAL A 39 -16.28 7.07 6.12
N SER A 40 -16.49 8.36 5.87
CA SER A 40 -17.84 8.93 5.75
C SER A 40 -18.57 8.32 4.55
N LYS A 41 -19.82 7.86 4.74
CA LYS A 41 -20.64 7.27 3.67
C LYS A 41 -20.90 8.24 2.50
N ASP A 42 -20.83 9.54 2.76
CA ASP A 42 -21.14 10.60 1.80
C ASP A 42 -20.01 10.87 0.79
N GLY A 43 -18.95 10.05 0.77
CA GLY A 43 -17.85 10.16 -0.21
C GLY A 43 -17.00 11.42 -0.06
N ARG A 44 -17.17 12.17 1.03
CA ARG A 44 -16.36 13.36 1.31
C ARG A 44 -14.92 12.95 1.65
N PRO A 45 -13.91 13.67 1.15
CA PRO A 45 -12.52 13.46 1.56
C PRO A 45 -12.39 13.55 3.09
N GLU A 46 -11.41 12.85 3.67
CA GLU A 46 -11.10 13.03 5.09
C GLU A 46 -10.80 14.51 5.37
N PRO A 47 -11.38 15.11 6.43
CA PRO A 47 -11.09 16.48 6.81
C PRO A 47 -9.59 16.67 7.05
N THR A 48 -9.02 17.70 6.46
CA THR A 48 -7.60 18.07 6.70
C THR A 48 -7.42 18.73 8.08
N ASP A 49 -8.50 19.29 8.65
CA ASP A 49 -8.50 19.91 9.97
C ASP A 49 -8.69 18.85 11.08
N LEU A 50 -7.80 18.88 12.08
CA LEU A 50 -7.83 17.96 13.22
C LEU A 50 -9.10 18.12 14.07
N LYS A 51 -9.69 19.32 14.17
CA LYS A 51 -10.94 19.51 14.93
C LYS A 51 -12.09 18.79 14.25
N GLU A 52 -12.23 18.90 12.93
CA GLU A 52 -13.27 18.19 12.19
C GLU A 52 -13.06 16.66 12.21
N LYS A 53 -11.81 16.20 12.33
CA LYS A 53 -11.47 14.78 12.45
C LYS A 53 -11.92 14.16 13.78
N TYR A 54 -11.82 14.89 14.88
CA TYR A 54 -12.15 14.37 16.22
C TYR A 54 -13.53 14.77 16.74
N TYR A 55 -14.12 15.87 16.24
CA TYR A 55 -15.46 16.32 16.61
C TYR A 55 -16.47 15.90 15.54
N ILE A 56 -16.84 14.61 15.53
CA ILE A 56 -17.83 14.08 14.59
C ILE A 56 -19.22 14.39 15.13
N ASN A 57 -19.96 15.28 14.46
CA ASN A 57 -21.37 15.51 14.73
C ASN A 57 -22.16 14.21 14.43
N SER A 58 -22.97 13.72 15.39
CA SER A 58 -23.57 12.37 15.48
C SER A 58 -24.49 11.93 14.33
N ASN A 59 -24.68 12.74 13.29
CA ASN A 59 -25.57 12.48 12.16
C ASN A 59 -24.90 11.91 10.91
N HIS A 60 -23.58 11.68 10.90
CA HIS A 60 -22.87 11.17 9.72
C HIS A 60 -22.70 9.65 9.80
N LYS A 61 -23.31 8.91 8.87
CA LYS A 61 -23.13 7.45 8.78
C LYS A 61 -21.71 7.15 8.30
N GLN A 62 -20.94 6.44 9.11
CA GLN A 62 -19.62 5.94 8.73
C GLN A 62 -19.75 4.52 8.17
N VAL A 63 -18.89 4.18 7.21
CA VAL A 63 -18.76 2.84 6.67
C VAL A 63 -17.29 2.45 6.80
N TYR A 64 -17.03 1.24 7.29
CA TYR A 64 -15.68 0.71 7.33
C TYR A 64 -15.22 0.37 5.90
N GLN A 65 -14.13 0.99 5.46
CA GLN A 65 -13.46 0.65 4.20
C GLN A 65 -12.26 -0.24 4.50
N THR A 66 -12.28 -1.44 3.94
CA THR A 66 -11.14 -2.38 4.01
C THR A 66 -9.93 -1.82 3.23
N PRO A 67 -8.70 -2.16 3.63
CA PRO A 67 -7.50 -1.76 2.92
C PRO A 67 -7.53 -2.34 1.50
N SER A 68 -7.13 -1.52 0.52
CA SER A 68 -7.12 -1.91 -0.88
C SER A 68 -5.71 -2.23 -1.35
N LEU A 69 -5.54 -3.40 -1.96
CA LEU A 69 -4.27 -3.78 -2.58
C LEU A 69 -3.84 -2.80 -3.68
N GLN A 70 -4.81 -2.24 -4.42
CA GLN A 70 -4.54 -1.23 -5.44
C GLN A 70 -3.97 0.07 -4.85
N LYS A 71 -4.53 0.53 -3.72
CA LYS A 71 -3.99 1.69 -2.99
C LYS A 71 -2.60 1.38 -2.44
N ALA A 72 -2.39 0.18 -1.91
CA ALA A 72 -1.10 -0.28 -1.42
C ALA A 72 -0.02 -0.27 -2.54
N TYR A 73 -0.35 -0.77 -3.74
CA TYR A 73 0.55 -0.72 -4.90
C TYR A 73 0.83 0.68 -5.39
N ARG A 74 -0.18 1.56 -5.44
CA ARG A 74 0.06 2.96 -5.79
C ARG A 74 1.01 3.63 -4.78
N ASN A 75 0.82 3.36 -3.49
CA ASN A 75 1.72 3.87 -2.44
C ASN A 75 3.14 3.29 -2.60
N LEU A 76 3.26 2.02 -2.98
CA LEU A 76 4.54 1.38 -3.29
C LEU A 76 5.22 2.02 -4.51
N ALA A 77 4.50 2.21 -5.61
CA ALA A 77 4.99 2.86 -6.82
C ALA A 77 5.48 4.30 -6.54
N ASN A 78 4.72 5.07 -5.76
CA ASN A 78 5.13 6.41 -5.34
C ASN A 78 6.44 6.39 -4.52
N LYS A 79 6.60 5.42 -3.61
CA LYS A 79 7.83 5.24 -2.83
C LYS A 79 9.01 4.86 -3.73
N LEU A 80 8.84 3.89 -4.63
CA LEU A 80 9.86 3.50 -5.60
C LEU A 80 10.30 4.70 -6.47
N LYS A 81 9.33 5.46 -6.98
CA LYS A 81 9.58 6.68 -7.75
C LYS A 81 10.36 7.72 -6.96
N SER A 82 10.01 7.94 -5.68
CA SER A 82 10.69 8.93 -4.83
C SER A 82 12.15 8.62 -4.56
N VAL A 83 12.55 7.35 -4.66
CA VAL A 83 13.94 6.91 -4.47
C VAL A 83 14.64 6.59 -5.79
N GLY A 84 14.01 6.87 -6.93
CA GLY A 84 14.59 6.62 -8.27
C GLY A 84 14.72 5.14 -8.64
N ALA A 85 13.98 4.26 -7.95
CA ALA A 85 13.95 2.82 -8.25
C ALA A 85 13.02 2.52 -9.42
N ASN A 86 13.37 1.52 -10.22
CA ASN A 86 12.53 0.98 -11.31
C ASN A 86 12.21 -0.50 -11.11
N GLY A 87 12.55 -1.06 -9.95
CA GLY A 87 12.14 -2.41 -9.59
C GLY A 87 12.13 -2.69 -8.09
N LEU A 88 11.51 -3.82 -7.75
CA LEU A 88 11.42 -4.36 -6.40
C LEU A 88 11.66 -5.87 -6.44
N ILE A 89 12.68 -6.34 -5.73
CA ILE A 89 12.97 -7.77 -5.54
C ILE A 89 12.65 -8.18 -4.10
N ASN A 90 12.59 -9.49 -3.84
CA ASN A 90 12.25 -10.04 -2.53
C ASN A 90 10.93 -9.45 -1.99
N LEU A 91 9.95 -9.28 -2.88
CA LEU A 91 8.63 -8.76 -2.53
C LEU A 91 7.95 -9.68 -1.52
N LYS A 92 7.41 -9.10 -0.45
CA LYS A 92 6.56 -9.78 0.53
C LYS A 92 5.32 -8.95 0.77
N VAL A 93 4.16 -9.61 0.75
CA VAL A 93 2.86 -9.00 1.04
C VAL A 93 2.26 -9.71 2.24
N ASN A 94 2.10 -8.99 3.34
CA ASN A 94 1.48 -9.51 4.56
C ASN A 94 0.12 -8.85 4.78
N PHE A 95 -0.87 -9.68 5.09
CA PHE A 95 -2.22 -9.24 5.46
C PHE A 95 -2.40 -9.46 6.95
N THR A 96 -2.67 -8.39 7.70
CA THR A 96 -3.05 -8.50 9.11
C THR A 96 -4.56 -8.41 9.21
N THR A 97 -5.19 -9.47 9.74
CA THR A 97 -6.59 -9.50 10.12
C THR A 97 -6.69 -9.31 11.63
N ASP A 98 -7.73 -8.60 12.07
CA ASP A 98 -8.14 -8.61 13.46
C ASP A 98 -9.32 -9.58 13.59
N SER A 99 -9.19 -10.54 14.50
CA SER A 99 -10.19 -11.59 14.74
C SER A 99 -11.56 -11.03 15.12
N SER A 100 -11.66 -9.79 15.62
CA SER A 100 -12.94 -9.17 15.97
C SER A 100 -13.73 -8.62 14.78
N ILE A 101 -13.11 -8.42 13.61
CA ILE A 101 -13.75 -7.76 12.43
C ILE A 101 -13.80 -8.70 11.20
N GLY A 102 -13.06 -9.82 11.21
CA GLY A 102 -13.08 -10.85 10.15
C GLY A 102 -12.48 -10.41 8.80
N ASN A 103 -12.17 -9.13 8.63
CA ASN A 103 -11.59 -8.54 7.43
C ASN A 103 -10.13 -8.10 7.68
N PRO A 104 -9.26 -8.10 6.66
CA PRO A 104 -7.92 -7.55 6.78
C PRO A 104 -8.02 -6.07 7.15
N GLN A 105 -7.28 -5.66 8.17
CA GLN A 105 -7.18 -4.27 8.60
C GLN A 105 -5.94 -3.59 8.04
N LYS A 106 -4.89 -4.37 7.71
CA LYS A 106 -3.62 -3.81 7.26
C LYS A 106 -2.99 -4.69 6.18
N ILE A 107 -2.54 -4.05 5.11
CA ILE A 107 -1.69 -4.65 4.08
C ILE A 107 -0.30 -4.03 4.24
N VAL A 108 0.71 -4.88 4.40
CA VAL A 108 2.11 -4.47 4.48
C VAL A 108 2.85 -5.05 3.30
N ILE A 109 3.49 -4.19 2.53
CA ILE A 109 4.32 -4.57 1.39
C ILE A 109 5.76 -4.18 1.71
N THR A 110 6.67 -5.15 1.61
CA THR A 110 8.10 -4.95 1.80
C THR A 110 8.90 -5.54 0.65
N GLY A 111 10.09 -5.02 0.43
CA GLY A 111 11.06 -5.59 -0.51
C GLY A 111 12.31 -4.72 -0.62
N MET A 112 13.20 -5.09 -1.52
CA MET A 112 14.39 -4.31 -1.84
C MET A 112 14.16 -3.54 -3.15
N ALA A 113 14.20 -2.22 -3.06
CA ALA A 113 14.19 -1.33 -4.22
C ALA A 113 15.51 -1.44 -4.96
N ILE A 114 15.39 -1.63 -6.27
CA ILE A 114 16.53 -1.75 -7.17
C ILE A 114 16.35 -0.80 -8.36
N LYS A 115 17.48 -0.50 -9.00
CA LYS A 115 17.53 0.17 -10.29
C LYS A 115 18.31 -0.70 -11.26
N LYS A 116 17.61 -1.21 -12.27
CA LYS A 116 18.23 -1.87 -13.43
C LYS A 116 18.56 -0.85 -14.51
#